data_AF-A0A914L9T9-F1
#
_entry.id   AF-A0A914L9T9-F1
#
_cell.length_a   1.000
_cell.length_b   1.000
_cell.length_c   1.000
_cell.angle_alpha   90.00
_cell.angle_beta   90.00
_cell.angle_gamma   90.00
#
_symmetry.space_group_name_H-M   'P 1'
#
loop_
_entity.id
_entity.type
_entity.pdbx_description
1 polymer ?
#
loop_
_entity_poly.entity_id
_entity_poly.type
_entity_poly.pdbx_seq_one_letter_code
_entity_poly.pdbx_strand_id
1 'polypeptide(L)'
;MTHRGIVQESQQQDERRLPFHLSDNELLCKNQCGFYGTPQCKGFCSQCWKNYQLENKRLYDYNKNKELLRKETAERNIASKTSDVRQTFRTLLKKSPSVFSNDQLTSQQQQSSSLNMAPTILDERSSSPDSSTALADFQKYLSSTFSFSDAKELEKQCRVFIEKLAKI
;
A
#
# COMPACT_ATOMS: atom_id res chain seq x y z
N MET A 1 -17.26 -17.11 79.81
CA MET A 1 -16.26 -16.05 80.11
C MET A 1 -14.89 -16.71 79.92
N THR A 2 -14.27 -16.68 78.73
CA THR A 2 -13.32 -15.65 78.22
C THR A 2 -12.18 -15.41 79.23
N HIS A 3 -10.88 -15.45 78.97
CA HIS A 3 -9.92 -15.34 77.84
C HIS A 3 -8.65 -16.11 78.32
N ARG A 4 -7.61 -16.51 77.55
CA ARG A 4 -6.81 -15.76 76.59
C ARG A 4 -5.79 -16.74 76.00
N GLY A 5 -5.73 -16.84 74.68
CA GLY A 5 -4.73 -17.65 73.98
C GLY A 5 -3.34 -17.02 74.10
N ILE A 6 -2.35 -17.85 74.41
CA ILE A 6 -0.95 -17.62 74.08
C ILE A 6 -0.55 -18.82 73.24
N VAL A 7 -0.63 -18.68 71.92
CA VAL A 7 0.16 -19.50 71.01
C VAL A 7 1.05 -18.50 70.30
N GLN A 8 2.33 -18.55 70.63
CA GLN A 8 3.40 -17.95 69.85
C GLN A 8 3.30 -18.55 68.45
N GLU A 9 2.76 -17.78 67.52
CA GLU A 9 2.80 -18.15 66.10
C GLU A 9 4.22 -17.89 65.63
N SER A 10 4.99 -18.97 65.69
CA SER A 10 6.32 -19.09 65.12
C SER A 10 6.34 -18.49 63.73
N GLN A 11 7.25 -17.54 63.53
CA GLN A 11 7.74 -17.10 62.24
C GLN A 11 8.31 -18.32 61.50
N GLN A 12 7.45 -19.11 60.86
CA GLN A 12 7.88 -20.15 59.95
C GLN A 12 8.29 -19.45 58.66
N GLN A 13 9.60 -19.33 58.55
CA GLN A 13 10.34 -19.03 57.33
C GLN A 13 9.72 -19.82 56.17
N ASP A 14 9.18 -19.09 55.19
CA ASP A 14 8.77 -19.66 53.91
C ASP A 14 10.04 -19.98 53.10
N GLU A 15 10.71 -21.07 53.49
CA GLU A 15 11.79 -21.73 52.76
C GLU A 15 11.26 -22.47 51.53
N ARG A 16 10.55 -21.75 50.66
CA ARG A 16 10.19 -22.21 49.31
C ARG A 16 10.73 -21.26 48.25
N ARG A 17 11.89 -20.65 48.53
CA ARG A 17 12.60 -19.81 47.55
C ARG A 17 13.09 -20.69 46.41
N LEU A 18 12.38 -20.64 45.28
CA LEU A 18 12.92 -21.08 43.99
C LEU A 18 14.29 -20.43 43.78
N PRO A 19 15.28 -21.13 43.18
CA PRO A 19 16.65 -20.62 43.02
C PRO A 19 16.78 -19.33 42.20
N PHE A 20 15.68 -18.84 41.61
CA PHE A 20 15.64 -17.62 40.84
C PHE A 20 14.53 -16.72 41.35
N HIS A 21 14.91 -15.49 41.68
CA HIS A 21 13.97 -14.43 42.01
C HIS A 21 13.73 -13.63 40.73
N LEU A 22 12.60 -13.85 40.06
CA LEU A 22 12.13 -12.91 39.04
C LEU A 22 11.54 -11.71 39.74
N SER A 23 12.01 -10.52 39.40
CA SER A 23 11.33 -9.30 39.81
C SER A 23 10.01 -9.16 39.05
N ASP A 24 8.98 -8.60 39.68
CA ASP A 24 7.69 -8.35 39.03
C ASP A 24 7.85 -7.54 37.72
N ASN A 25 8.85 -6.65 37.70
CA ASN A 25 9.21 -5.85 36.54
C ASN A 25 9.70 -6.68 35.34
N GLU A 26 10.33 -7.83 35.57
CA GLU A 26 10.80 -8.74 34.52
C GLU A 26 9.68 -9.62 33.95
N LEU A 27 8.58 -9.79 34.68
CA LEU A 27 7.38 -10.50 34.23
C LEU A 27 6.44 -9.60 33.42
N LEU A 28 6.50 -8.28 33.62
CA LEU A 28 5.63 -7.34 32.93
C LEU A 28 5.91 -7.28 31.43
N CYS A 29 4.85 -7.00 30.67
CA CYS A 29 4.93 -6.79 29.24
C CYS A 29 5.93 -5.68 28.93
N LYS A 30 6.79 -5.87 27.92
CA LYS A 30 7.75 -4.88 27.44
C LYS A 30 7.14 -3.53 27.06
N ASN A 31 5.87 -3.50 26.67
CA ASN A 31 5.14 -2.26 26.39
C ASN A 31 4.63 -1.55 27.65
N GLN A 32 4.94 -2.06 28.85
CA GLN A 32 4.54 -1.50 30.14
C GLN A 32 3.04 -1.22 30.25
N CYS A 33 2.21 -2.09 29.66
CA CYS A 33 0.76 -1.95 29.64
C CYS A 33 0.05 -2.49 30.89
N GLY A 34 0.80 -2.87 31.93
CA GLY A 34 0.27 -3.43 33.18
C GLY A 34 -0.13 -4.92 33.13
N PHE A 35 0.02 -5.57 31.98
CA PHE A 35 -0.18 -7.02 31.83
C PHE A 35 1.16 -7.75 31.81
N TYR A 36 1.17 -9.03 32.17
CA TYR A 36 2.36 -9.87 32.09
C TYR A 36 2.65 -10.31 30.64
N GLY A 37 3.93 -10.39 30.31
CA GLY A 37 4.44 -10.92 29.06
C GLY A 37 4.94 -12.36 29.23
N THR A 38 5.03 -13.10 28.13
CA THR A 38 5.62 -14.44 28.15
C THR A 38 6.86 -14.51 27.25
N PRO A 39 7.87 -15.34 27.58
CA PRO A 39 9.05 -15.53 26.73
C PRO A 39 8.70 -15.99 25.31
N GLN A 40 7.67 -16.82 25.16
CA GLN A 40 7.17 -17.29 23.86
C GLN A 40 6.67 -16.13 22.99
N CYS A 41 6.12 -15.09 23.62
CA CYS A 41 5.70 -13.84 22.98
C CYS A 41 6.77 -12.75 23.11
N LYS A 42 8.06 -13.10 23.23
CA LYS A 42 9.19 -12.16 23.34
C LYS A 42 9.09 -11.14 24.49
N GLY A 43 8.32 -11.47 25.53
CA GLY A 43 8.04 -10.57 26.67
C GLY A 43 6.87 -9.61 26.41
N PHE A 44 6.05 -9.84 25.39
CA PHE A 44 4.79 -9.10 25.19
C PHE A 44 3.61 -9.87 25.80
N CYS A 45 2.60 -9.15 26.26
CA CYS A 45 1.30 -9.74 26.55
C CYS A 45 0.58 -10.12 25.23
N SER A 46 -0.48 -10.91 25.31
CA SER A 46 -1.21 -11.40 24.13
C SER A 46 -1.69 -10.29 23.19
N GLN A 47 -2.18 -9.18 23.74
CA GLN A 47 -2.66 -8.04 22.95
C GLN A 47 -1.51 -7.28 22.28
N CYS A 48 -0.46 -6.96 23.02
CA CYS A 48 0.72 -6.28 22.47
C CYS A 48 1.44 -7.15 21.44
N TRP A 49 1.41 -8.48 21.60
CA TRP A 49 1.98 -9.42 20.64
C TRP A 49 1.24 -9.39 19.30
N LYS A 50 -0.09 -9.35 19.30
CA LYS A 50 -0.88 -9.19 18.06
C LYS A 50 -0.52 -7.89 17.34
N ASN A 51 -0.46 -6.78 18.07
CA ASN A 51 -0.11 -5.48 17.50
C ASN A 51 1.32 -5.49 16.95
N TYR A 52 2.27 -6.08 17.68
CA TYR A 52 3.64 -6.25 17.23
C TYR A 52 3.71 -7.04 15.92
N GLN A 53 3.00 -8.17 15.82
CA GLN A 53 2.95 -8.96 14.59
C GLN A 53 2.35 -8.18 13.42
N LEU A 54 1.26 -7.46 13.65
CA LEU A 54 0.60 -6.64 12.62
C LEU A 54 1.55 -5.56 12.09
N GLU A 55 2.25 -4.85 12.98
CA GLU A 55 3.20 -3.81 12.59
C GLU A 55 4.40 -4.40 11.85
N ASN A 56 4.93 -5.55 12.29
CA ASN A 56 6.01 -6.24 11.58
C ASN A 56 5.59 -6.67 10.17
N LYS A 57 4.37 -7.19 10.02
CA LYS A 57 3.81 -7.55 8.72
C LYS A 57 3.68 -6.32 7.82
N ARG A 58 3.12 -5.22 8.36
CA ARG A 58 2.98 -3.96 7.63
C ARG A 58 4.32 -3.42 7.15
N LEU A 59 5.34 -3.43 8.01
CA LEU A 59 6.69 -2.98 7.67
C LEU A 59 7.34 -3.87 6.60
N TYR A 60 7.15 -5.18 6.71
CA TYR A 60 7.62 -6.13 5.70
C TYR A 60 6.97 -5.86 4.34
N ASP A 61 5.63 -5.75 4.30
CA ASP A 61 4.88 -5.48 3.07
C ASP A 61 5.28 -4.13 2.46
N TYR A 62 5.45 -3.10 3.29
CA TYR A 62 5.93 -1.79 2.84
C TYR A 62 7.31 -1.86 2.18
N ASN A 63 8.28 -2.51 2.84
CA ASN A 63 9.62 -2.65 2.28
C ASN A 63 9.62 -3.46 0.98
N LYS A 64 8.85 -4.54 0.93
CA LYS A 64 8.71 -5.36 -0.27
C LYS A 64 8.14 -4.54 -1.44
N ASN A 65 7.06 -3.80 -1.22
CA ASN A 65 6.46 -2.94 -2.24
C ASN A 65 7.41 -1.83 -2.71
N LYS A 66 8.17 -1.24 -1.78
CA LYS A 66 9.19 -0.23 -2.09
C LYS A 66 10.28 -0.79 -3.01
N GLU A 67 10.75 -2.01 -2.75
CA GLU A 67 11.74 -2.66 -3.62
C GLU A 67 11.18 -3.03 -5.00
N LEU A 68 9.93 -3.48 -5.08
CA LEU A 68 9.28 -3.74 -6.37
C LEU A 68 9.16 -2.45 -7.20
N LEU A 69 8.74 -1.34 -6.59
CA LEU A 69 8.62 -0.05 -7.27
C LEU A 69 9.99 0.47 -7.76
N ARG A 70 11.06 0.25 -6.97
CA ARG A 70 12.44 0.57 -7.38
C ARG A 70 12.85 -0.22 -8.61
N LYS A 71 12.58 -1.53 -8.65
CA LYS A 71 12.89 -2.39 -9.81
C LYS A 71 12.11 -1.97 -11.04
N GLU A 72 10.80 -1.78 -10.93
CA GLU A 72 9.95 -1.35 -12.04
C GLU A 72 10.41 0.00 -12.61
N THR A 73 10.79 0.94 -11.74
CA THR A 73 11.32 2.24 -12.18
C THR A 73 12.67 2.10 -12.88
N ALA A 74 13.55 1.23 -12.41
CA ALA A 74 14.82 0.94 -13.08
C ALA A 74 14.61 0.30 -14.46
N GLU A 75 13.70 -0.67 -14.55
CA GLU A 75 13.33 -1.32 -15.81
C GLU A 75 12.72 -0.34 -16.81
N ARG A 76 11.79 0.53 -16.38
CA ARG A 76 11.24 1.60 -17.21
C ARG A 76 12.34 2.55 -17.71
N ASN A 77 13.24 2.99 -16.84
CA ASN A 77 14.36 3.86 -17.23
C ASN A 77 15.30 3.19 -18.23
N ILE A 78 15.57 1.89 -18.09
CA ILE A 78 16.37 1.12 -19.04
C ILE A 78 15.62 0.99 -20.37
N ALA A 79 14.33 0.64 -20.35
CA ALA A 79 13.51 0.53 -21.55
C ALA A 79 13.48 1.84 -22.35
N SER A 80 13.25 2.98 -21.68
CA SER A 80 13.30 4.31 -22.29
C SER A 80 14.67 4.65 -22.90
N LYS A 81 15.78 4.31 -22.23
CA LYS A 81 17.12 4.51 -22.80
C LYS A 81 17.37 3.65 -24.04
N THR A 82 16.86 2.42 -24.08
CA THR A 82 17.06 1.53 -25.24
C THR A 82 16.23 1.92 -26.47
N SER A 83 15.07 2.57 -26.29
CA SER A 83 14.27 3.08 -27.42
C SER A 83 14.95 4.27 -28.09
N ASP A 84 15.53 5.19 -27.31
CA ASP A 84 16.19 6.39 -27.83
C ASP A 84 17.47 6.02 -28.59
N VAL A 85 18.26 5.07 -28.08
CA VAL A 85 19.46 4.57 -28.77
C VAL A 85 19.10 3.87 -30.10
N ARG A 86 17.98 3.14 -30.17
CA ARG A 86 17.49 2.54 -31.42
C ARG A 86 16.97 3.57 -32.43
N GLN A 87 16.52 4.74 -31.98
CA GLN A 87 16.15 5.85 -32.86
C GLN A 87 17.39 6.58 -33.40
N THR A 88 18.41 6.83 -32.56
CA THR A 88 19.65 7.53 -32.99
C THR A 88 20.50 6.70 -33.96
N PHE A 89 20.54 5.37 -33.86
CA PHE A 89 21.25 4.56 -34.87
C PHE A 89 20.49 4.48 -36.19
N ARG A 90 19.16 4.58 -36.19
CA ARG A 90 18.37 4.59 -37.45
C ARG A 90 18.48 5.90 -38.22
N THR A 91 18.80 7.01 -37.57
CA THR A 91 19.05 8.30 -38.25
C THR A 91 20.46 8.42 -38.79
N LEU A 92 21.44 7.72 -38.21
CA LEU A 92 22.85 7.74 -38.66
C LEU A 92 23.18 6.75 -39.79
N LEU A 93 22.36 5.72 -40.00
CA LEU A 93 22.54 4.75 -41.11
C LEU A 93 21.69 5.06 -42.37
N LYS A 94 20.90 6.14 -42.38
CA LYS A 94 20.24 6.59 -43.61
C LYS A 94 21.27 7.30 -44.51
N LYS A 95 21.65 6.60 -45.58
CA LYS A 95 22.47 7.06 -46.71
C LYS A 95 22.05 8.45 -47.22
N SER A 96 23.06 9.15 -47.73
CA SER A 96 23.15 10.52 -48.25
C SER A 96 21.92 11.14 -48.96
N PRO A 97 21.73 12.47 -48.85
CA PRO A 97 20.67 13.19 -49.56
C PRO A 97 21.02 13.35 -51.04
N SER A 98 20.21 12.75 -51.91
CA SER A 98 20.13 13.08 -53.34
C SER A 98 19.26 14.32 -53.49
N VAL A 99 19.84 15.39 -54.01
CA VAL A 99 19.16 16.65 -54.39
C VAL A 99 18.37 16.46 -55.68
N PHE A 100 17.09 16.09 -55.59
CA PHE A 100 16.10 16.36 -56.63
C PHE A 100 14.72 16.57 -55.98
N SER A 101 14.11 17.71 -56.31
CA SER A 101 12.73 18.15 -56.03
C SER A 101 11.72 17.07 -56.49
N ASN A 102 10.45 16.97 -56.04
CA ASN A 102 9.42 17.99 -55.94
C ASN A 102 8.12 17.39 -55.32
N ASP A 103 7.25 18.27 -54.83
CA ASP A 103 5.78 18.20 -54.67
C ASP A 103 5.04 17.40 -53.57
N GLN A 104 4.41 18.24 -52.73
CA GLN A 104 3.01 18.28 -52.28
C GLN A 104 2.42 17.36 -51.20
N LEU A 105 1.93 18.07 -50.17
CA LEU A 105 0.68 17.87 -49.41
C LEU A 105 0.65 16.74 -48.37
N THR A 106 0.84 17.10 -47.09
CA THR A 106 -0.26 17.23 -46.11
C THR A 106 0.25 17.61 -44.72
N SER A 107 -0.21 18.77 -44.25
CA SER A 107 -0.27 19.24 -42.86
C SER A 107 -1.07 18.20 -42.02
N GLN A 108 -0.91 17.91 -40.73
CA GLN A 108 -0.74 18.67 -39.47
C GLN A 108 -0.44 17.55 -38.41
N GLN A 109 0.12 17.71 -37.22
CA GLN A 109 0.40 18.83 -36.34
C GLN A 109 1.43 18.29 -35.33
N GLN A 110 2.48 19.06 -35.08
CA GLN A 110 3.36 18.90 -33.94
C GLN A 110 2.57 19.19 -32.67
N GLN A 111 2.81 18.47 -31.58
CA GLN A 111 2.92 19.11 -30.28
C GLN A 111 3.88 18.37 -29.36
N SER A 112 4.83 19.19 -28.92
CA SER A 112 6.02 18.94 -28.15
C SER A 112 5.76 18.43 -26.73
N SER A 113 6.59 17.48 -26.32
CA SER A 113 7.01 17.25 -24.96
C SER A 113 7.49 18.56 -24.30
N SER A 114 6.79 19.01 -23.26
CA SER A 114 7.25 20.08 -22.39
C SER A 114 7.30 19.58 -20.95
N LEU A 115 8.52 19.47 -20.45
CA LEU A 115 8.85 19.32 -19.04
C LEU A 115 8.42 20.60 -18.33
N ASN A 116 7.45 20.56 -17.42
CA ASN A 116 7.23 21.62 -16.44
C ASN A 116 6.69 21.03 -15.13
N MET A 117 7.53 21.10 -14.10
CA MET A 117 7.20 20.87 -12.70
C MET A 117 6.68 22.20 -12.11
N ALA A 118 5.38 22.30 -11.85
CA ALA A 118 4.78 23.19 -10.83
C ALA A 118 3.29 22.83 -10.65
N PRO A 119 2.73 22.85 -9.42
CA PRO A 119 1.37 22.38 -9.17
C PRO A 119 0.37 23.51 -9.44
N THR A 120 -0.42 23.37 -10.51
CA THR A 120 -1.64 24.15 -10.69
C THR A 120 -2.81 23.34 -10.15
N ILE A 121 -3.45 23.88 -9.13
CA ILE A 121 -4.67 23.35 -8.52
C ILE A 121 -5.82 23.43 -9.56
N LEU A 122 -6.57 22.33 -9.69
CA LEU A 122 -7.74 22.07 -10.57
C LEU A 122 -7.48 21.40 -11.94
N ASP A 123 -6.54 20.47 -12.05
CA ASP A 123 -6.65 19.43 -13.09
C ASP A 123 -7.55 18.30 -12.57
N GLU A 124 -8.73 18.14 -13.19
CA GLU A 124 -9.54 16.93 -13.08
C GLU A 124 -8.64 15.76 -13.47
N ARG A 125 -8.22 14.98 -12.45
CA ARG A 125 -7.44 13.77 -12.66
C ARG A 125 -8.18 12.90 -13.66
N SER A 126 -7.63 12.74 -14.86
CA SER A 126 -8.18 11.82 -15.85
C SER A 126 -8.24 10.41 -15.24
N SER A 127 -9.35 9.71 -15.48
CA SER A 127 -9.52 8.34 -15.00
C SER A 127 -8.35 7.48 -15.44
N SER A 128 -7.83 6.67 -14.52
CA SER A 128 -6.72 5.76 -14.84
C SER A 128 -7.14 4.77 -15.94
N PRO A 129 -6.17 4.18 -16.69
CA PRO A 129 -6.47 3.14 -17.67
C PRO A 129 -7.29 1.99 -17.06
N ASP A 130 -6.91 1.54 -15.86
CA ASP A 130 -7.60 0.47 -15.14
C ASP A 130 -9.04 0.85 -14.79
N SER A 131 -9.28 2.09 -14.35
CA SER A 131 -10.63 2.60 -14.07
C SER A 131 -11.50 2.60 -15.32
N SER A 132 -10.93 2.91 -16.48
CA SER A 132 -11.63 2.94 -17.76
C SER A 132 -11.99 1.52 -18.23
N THR A 133 -11.07 0.57 -18.08
CA THR A 133 -11.32 -0.85 -18.36
C THR A 133 -12.42 -1.41 -17.46
N ALA A 134 -12.36 -1.14 -16.15
CA ALA A 134 -13.38 -1.59 -15.20
C ALA A 134 -14.78 -1.06 -15.54
N LEU A 135 -14.88 0.20 -15.99
CA LEU A 135 -16.14 0.79 -16.42
C LEU A 135 -16.70 0.10 -17.67
N ALA A 136 -15.84 -0.22 -18.65
CA ALA A 136 -16.25 -0.95 -19.84
C ALA A 136 -16.77 -2.36 -19.51
N ASP A 137 -16.06 -3.09 -18.63
CA ASP A 137 -16.47 -4.42 -18.18
C ASP A 137 -17.79 -4.39 -17.42
N PHE A 138 -18.00 -3.38 -16.57
CA PHE A 138 -19.25 -3.16 -15.86
C PHE A 138 -20.42 -2.91 -16.82
N GLN A 139 -20.27 -2.00 -17.79
CA GLN A 139 -21.31 -1.73 -18.78
C GLN A 139 -21.65 -2.96 -19.62
N LYS A 140 -20.63 -3.72 -20.02
CA LYS A 140 -20.80 -5.00 -20.72
C LYS A 140 -21.60 -5.99 -19.88
N TYR A 141 -21.25 -6.16 -18.60
CA TYR A 141 -21.98 -7.03 -17.68
C TYR A 141 -23.46 -6.64 -17.56
N LEU A 142 -23.73 -5.35 -17.35
CA LEU A 142 -25.10 -4.84 -17.23
C LEU A 142 -25.94 -5.13 -18.48
N SER A 143 -25.39 -4.85 -19.67
CA SER A 143 -26.08 -5.09 -20.94
C SER A 143 -26.35 -6.57 -21.22
N SER A 144 -25.54 -7.47 -20.65
CA SER A 144 -25.69 -8.92 -20.83
C SER A 144 -26.63 -9.58 -19.82
N THR A 145 -26.81 -8.98 -18.64
CA THR A 145 -27.52 -9.61 -17.51
C THR A 145 -28.92 -9.04 -17.32
N PHE A 146 -29.13 -7.76 -17.63
CA PHE A 146 -30.37 -7.04 -17.30
C PHE A 146 -31.07 -6.51 -18.56
N SER A 147 -32.36 -6.19 -18.42
CA SER A 147 -33.06 -5.40 -19.43
C SER A 147 -32.41 -4.01 -19.55
N PHE A 148 -32.51 -3.38 -20.72
CA PHE A 148 -31.93 -2.05 -20.94
C PHE A 148 -32.42 -1.01 -19.90
N SER A 149 -33.68 -1.11 -19.48
CA SER A 149 -34.28 -0.24 -18.47
C SER A 149 -33.63 -0.44 -17.10
N ASP A 150 -33.49 -1.70 -16.66
CA ASP A 150 -32.93 -2.03 -15.35
C ASP A 150 -31.43 -1.74 -15.28
N ALA A 151 -30.69 -2.02 -16.36
CA ALA A 151 -29.27 -1.69 -16.49
C ALA A 151 -29.02 -0.18 -16.32
N LYS A 152 -29.84 0.66 -16.97
CA LYS A 152 -29.71 2.11 -16.90
C LYS A 152 -30.05 2.66 -15.51
N GLU A 153 -31.07 2.09 -14.86
CA GLU A 153 -31.41 2.50 -13.50
C GLU A 153 -30.32 2.08 -12.51
N LEU A 154 -29.76 0.87 -12.65
CA LEU A 154 -28.66 0.41 -11.80
C LEU A 154 -27.40 1.27 -11.96
N GLU A 155 -27.03 1.63 -13.19
CA GLU A 155 -25.90 2.54 -13.45
C GLU A 155 -26.12 3.90 -12.76
N LYS A 156 -27.33 4.45 -12.86
CA LYS A 156 -27.71 5.72 -12.20
C LYS A 156 -27.60 5.62 -10.67
N GLN A 157 -28.11 4.54 -10.08
CA GLN A 157 -28.02 4.32 -8.63
C GLN A 157 -26.56 4.20 -8.17
N CYS A 158 -25.72 3.48 -8.91
CA CYS A 158 -24.28 3.38 -8.64
C CYS A 158 -23.60 4.75 -8.67
N ARG A 159 -23.89 5.59 -9.67
CA ARG A 159 -23.33 6.94 -9.76
C ARG A 159 -23.72 7.81 -8.57
N VAL A 160 -25.00 7.85 -8.23
CA VAL A 160 -25.50 8.62 -7.08
C VAL A 160 -24.87 8.15 -5.76
N PHE A 161 -24.67 6.84 -5.61
CA PHE A 161 -24.01 6.27 -4.44
C PHE A 161 -22.54 6.73 -4.33
N ILE A 162 -21.78 6.67 -5.43
CA ILE A 162 -20.38 7.12 -5.46
C ILE A 162 -20.27 8.62 -5.16
N GLU A 163 -21.15 9.44 -5.72
CA GLU A 163 -21.19 10.88 -5.44
C GLU A 163 -21.49 11.20 -3.98
N LYS A 164 -22.31 10.38 -3.31
CA LYS A 164 -22.56 10.51 -1.87
C LYS A 164 -21.32 10.17 -1.05
N LEU A 165 -20.59 9.11 -1.44
CA LEU A 165 -19.34 8.74 -0.75
C LEU A 165 -18.24 9.78 -0.94
N ALA A 166 -18.16 10.42 -2.11
CA ALA A 166 -17.15 11.43 -2.40
C ALA A 166 -17.37 12.77 -1.66
N LYS A 167 -18.56 12.98 -1.07
CA LYS A 167 -18.93 14.18 -0.30
C LYS A 167 -18.74 14.02 1.22
N ILE A 168 -18.33 12.84 1.68
CA ILE A 168 -18.00 12.53 3.08
C ILE A 168 -16.50 12.71 3.26
#